data_AF-W2WSX8-F1
#
_entry.id   AF-W2WSX8-F1
#
_cell.length_a   1.000
_cell.length_b   1.000
_cell.length_c   1.000
_cell.angle_alpha   90.00
_cell.angle_beta   90.00
_cell.angle_gamma   90.00
#
_symmetry.space_group_name_H-M   'P 1'
#
loop_
_entity.id
_entity.type
_entity.pdbx_description
1 polymer ?
#
loop_
_entity_poly.entity_id
_entity_poly.type
_entity_poly.pdbx_seq_one_letter_code
_entity_poly.pdbx_strand_id
1 'polypeptide(L)'
;MSSAIPPAANTKDPKVRAELYMASHGIKELFEGLGTLLLYHRPPNPREFLIQQLDEMRKAKQEQRHVPFFEENDLKVMFAAFDIKDQGFITTEQYDQALLNLGIEKPTLRLPESVSTINQALFIRSVTQEIKNASTSFM
;
A
#
# COMPACT_ATOMS: atom_id res chain seq x y z
N MET A 1 10.39 -23.46 -0.26
CA MET A 1 11.51 -23.69 0.67
C MET A 1 11.03 -23.29 2.06
N SER A 2 11.19 -24.21 3.01
CA SER A 2 10.55 -24.19 4.33
C SER A 2 11.04 -23.02 5.19
N SER A 3 10.12 -22.22 5.74
CA SER A 3 10.42 -21.20 6.74
C SER A 3 10.80 -21.90 8.04
N ALA A 4 12.10 -22.02 8.31
CA ALA A 4 12.60 -22.50 9.58
C ALA A 4 12.24 -21.49 10.67
N ILE A 5 11.39 -21.89 11.61
CA ILE A 5 11.19 -21.19 12.87
C ILE A 5 12.57 -21.14 13.56
N PRO A 6 13.08 -19.95 13.96
CA PRO A 6 14.37 -19.86 14.63
C PRO A 6 14.34 -20.65 15.95
N PRO A 7 15.48 -21.22 16.38
CA PRO A 7 15.56 -21.98 17.63
C PRO A 7 15.06 -21.13 18.78
N ALA A 8 14.32 -21.73 19.71
CA ALA A 8 13.64 -21.09 20.85
C ALA A 8 14.44 -19.88 21.36
N ALA A 9 14.07 -18.70 20.88
CA ALA A 9 14.81 -17.49 21.14
C ALA A 9 14.86 -17.32 22.65
N ASN A 10 16.03 -17.07 23.23
CA ASN A 10 16.15 -16.79 24.64
C ASN A 10 15.39 -15.49 24.93
N THR A 11 14.10 -15.60 25.20
CA THR A 11 13.15 -14.50 25.43
C THR A 11 13.48 -13.72 26.69
N LYS A 12 14.52 -14.10 27.44
CA LYS A 12 15.08 -13.33 28.55
C LYS A 12 16.14 -12.32 28.09
N ASP A 13 16.74 -12.47 26.92
CA ASP A 13 17.70 -11.50 26.37
C ASP A 13 16.98 -10.19 25.98
N PRO A 14 17.36 -9.03 26.55
CA PRO A 14 16.76 -7.73 26.22
C PRO A 14 16.81 -7.39 24.73
N LYS A 15 17.88 -7.76 24.01
CA LYS A 15 18.04 -7.46 22.58
C LYS A 15 17.04 -8.25 21.75
N VAL A 16 16.93 -9.55 21.99
CA VAL A 16 15.98 -10.44 21.31
C VAL A 16 14.54 -9.96 21.53
N ARG A 17 14.21 -9.53 22.76
CA ARG A 17 12.88 -8.96 23.06
C ARG A 17 12.61 -7.67 22.29
N ALA A 18 13.59 -6.78 22.20
CA ALA A 18 13.45 -5.54 21.45
C ALA A 18 13.25 -5.81 19.95
N GLU A 19 14.04 -6.72 19.37
CA GLU A 19 13.91 -7.11 17.96
C GLU A 19 12.54 -7.74 17.66
N LEU A 20 12.06 -8.65 18.52
CA LEU A 20 10.72 -9.23 18.40
C LEU A 20 9.62 -8.18 18.54
N TYR A 21 9.76 -7.24 19.47
CA TYR A 21 8.80 -6.16 19.64
C TYR A 21 8.74 -5.27 18.39
N MET A 22 9.91 -4.87 17.86
CA MET A 22 10.00 -4.05 16.65
C MET A 22 9.37 -4.75 15.45
N ALA A 23 9.64 -6.04 15.26
CA ALA A 23 9.09 -6.83 14.16
C ALA A 23 7.57 -7.03 14.31
N SER A 24 7.10 -7.44 15.49
CA SER A 24 5.66 -7.69 15.73
C SER A 24 4.79 -6.44 15.65
N HIS A 25 5.38 -5.25 15.79
CA HIS A 25 4.66 -3.99 15.74
C HIS A 25 4.98 -3.15 14.49
N GLY A 26 5.72 -3.71 13.51
CA GLY A 26 6.05 -3.03 12.26
C GLY A 26 6.82 -1.71 12.44
N ILE A 27 7.65 -1.60 13.49
CA ILE A 27 8.29 -0.33 13.87
C ILE A 27 9.30 0.10 12.81
N LYS A 28 10.00 -0.84 12.16
CA LYS A 28 10.98 -0.54 11.12
C LYS A 28 10.28 0.07 9.90
N GLU A 29 9.22 -0.59 9.47
CA GLU A 29 8.38 -0.22 8.34
C GLU A 29 7.71 1.14 8.57
N LEU A 30 7.24 1.40 9.79
CA LEU A 30 6.73 2.72 10.18
C LEU A 30 7.80 3.80 10.00
N PHE A 31 9.01 3.59 10.54
CA PHE A 31 10.10 4.56 10.42
C PHE A 31 10.56 4.76 8.98
N GLU A 32 10.59 3.71 8.17
CA GLU A 32 10.88 3.79 6.72
C GLU A 32 9.84 4.62 5.98
N GLY A 33 8.55 4.42 6.28
CA GLY A 33 7.46 5.22 5.73
C GLY A 33 7.55 6.69 6.13
N LEU A 34 7.76 6.99 7.41
CA LEU A 34 7.95 8.35 7.92
C LEU A 34 9.18 9.04 7.28
N GLY A 35 10.28 8.30 7.12
CA GLY A 35 11.48 8.79 6.45
C GLY A 35 11.22 9.13 4.97
N THR A 36 10.47 8.28 4.28
CA THR A 36 10.06 8.50 2.88
C THR A 36 9.22 9.77 2.76
N LEU A 37 8.24 9.97 3.64
CA LEU A 37 7.39 11.17 3.65
C LEU A 37 8.21 12.45 3.85
N LEU A 38 9.21 12.43 4.73
CA LEU A 38 10.11 13.57 4.94
C LEU A 38 10.95 13.89 3.69
N LEU A 39 11.49 12.88 3.03
CA LEU A 39 12.32 13.06 1.83
C LEU A 39 11.51 13.60 0.64
N TYR A 40 10.26 13.16 0.53
CA TYR A 40 9.34 13.56 -0.53
C TYR A 40 8.80 14.98 -0.30
N HIS A 41 8.16 15.24 0.85
CA HIS A 41 7.49 16.52 1.11
C HIS A 41 8.42 17.64 1.53
N ARG A 42 9.59 17.31 2.11
CA ARG A 42 10.59 18.27 2.63
C ARG A 42 9.95 19.44 3.42
N PRO A 43 9.13 19.14 4.44
CA PRO A 43 8.37 20.16 5.15
C PRO A 43 9.30 21.12 5.91
N PRO A 44 8.91 22.39 6.08
CA PRO A 44 9.70 23.38 6.82
C PRO A 44 9.85 23.04 8.30
N ASN A 45 8.89 22.30 8.87
CA ASN A 45 8.94 21.79 10.25
C ASN A 45 8.74 20.26 10.26
N PRO A 46 9.83 19.48 10.11
CA PRO A 46 9.76 18.01 10.05
C PRO A 46 9.08 17.36 11.26
N ARG A 47 9.32 17.89 12.46
CA ARG A 47 8.77 17.31 13.68
C ARG A 47 7.25 17.45 13.74
N GLU A 48 6.74 18.64 13.45
CA GLU A 48 5.30 18.91 13.44
C GLU A 48 4.59 18.11 12.35
N PHE A 49 5.18 18.04 11.16
CA PHE A 49 4.67 17.21 10.07
C PHE A 49 4.56 15.73 10.47
N LEU A 50 5.61 15.14 11.06
CA LEU A 50 5.57 13.74 11.51
C LEU A 50 4.53 13.50 12.60
N ILE A 51 4.32 14.45 13.51
CA ILE A 51 3.27 14.34 14.54
C ILE A 51 1.90 14.27 13.88
N GLN A 52 1.63 15.13 12.89
CA GLN A 52 0.35 15.13 12.16
C GLN A 52 0.13 13.81 11.43
N GLN A 53 1.14 13.31 10.72
CA GLN A 53 1.07 12.02 10.00
C GLN A 53 0.77 10.85 10.96
N LEU A 54 1.45 10.79 12.11
CA LEU A 54 1.19 9.77 13.12
C LEU A 54 -0.21 9.89 13.73
N ASP A 55 -0.71 11.11 13.95
CA ASP A 55 -2.06 11.33 14.45
C ASP A 55 -3.14 10.89 13.46
N GLU A 56 -2.94 11.13 12.16
CA GLU A 56 -3.81 10.63 11.09
C GLU A 56 -3.82 9.11 11.05
N MET A 57 -2.65 8.47 11.05
CA MET A 57 -2.52 7.01 11.11
C MET A 57 -3.19 6.41 12.35
N ARG A 58 -3.07 7.07 13.51
CA ARG A 58 -3.72 6.63 14.75
C ARG A 58 -5.24 6.73 14.67
N LYS A 59 -5.78 7.85 14.18
CA LYS A 59 -7.23 8.03 14.01
C LYS A 59 -7.80 7.01 13.03
N ALA A 60 -7.13 6.83 11.90
CA ALA A 60 -7.47 5.82 10.91
C ALA A 60 -7.57 4.42 11.51
N LYS A 61 -6.56 4.01 12.28
CA LYS A 61 -6.56 2.72 12.99
C LYS A 61 -7.72 2.59 13.97
N GLN A 62 -8.02 3.64 14.74
CA GLN A 62 -9.13 3.64 15.71
C GLN A 62 -10.50 3.53 15.03
N GLU A 63 -10.65 4.17 13.88
CA GLU A 63 -11.91 4.22 13.14
C GLU A 63 -12.06 3.04 12.18
N GLN A 64 -11.09 2.11 12.16
CA GLN A 64 -10.94 1.06 11.15
C GLN A 64 -11.04 1.63 9.72
N ARG A 65 -10.69 2.91 9.57
CA ARG A 65 -10.66 3.61 8.29
C ARG A 65 -9.30 3.34 7.66
N HIS A 66 -9.35 2.81 6.45
CA HIS A 66 -8.17 2.65 5.62
C HIS A 66 -7.70 4.04 5.16
N VAL A 67 -6.43 4.36 5.41
CA VAL A 67 -5.77 5.50 4.77
C VAL A 67 -5.12 4.96 3.51
N PRO A 68 -5.66 5.23 2.32
CA PRO A 68 -5.09 4.70 1.11
C PRO A 68 -3.74 5.39 0.85
N PHE A 69 -2.72 4.60 0.54
CA PHE A 69 -1.41 5.11 0.11
C PHE A 69 -1.51 5.87 -1.23
N PHE A 70 -2.53 5.56 -2.03
CA PHE A 70 -2.83 6.20 -3.30
C PHE A 70 -4.13 6.97 -3.20
N GLU A 71 -4.11 8.24 -3.56
CA GLU A 71 -5.31 9.04 -3.75
C GLU A 71 -5.96 8.72 -5.10
N GLU A 72 -7.22 9.12 -5.25
CA GLU A 72 -7.93 8.96 -6.54
C GLU A 72 -7.16 9.66 -7.68
N ASN A 73 -6.51 10.80 -7.39
CA ASN A 73 -5.70 11.50 -8.38
C ASN A 73 -4.48 10.71 -8.82
N ASP A 74 -3.82 9.99 -7.92
CA ASP A 74 -2.68 9.12 -8.26
C ASP A 74 -3.12 8.00 -9.20
N LEU A 75 -4.30 7.42 -8.95
CA LEU A 75 -4.88 6.40 -9.82
C LEU A 75 -5.27 6.95 -11.19
N LYS A 76 -5.76 8.20 -11.26
CA LYS A 76 -6.03 8.89 -12.54
C LYS A 76 -4.76 9.12 -13.34
N VAL A 77 -3.69 9.58 -12.70
CA VAL A 77 -2.38 9.79 -13.33
C VAL A 77 -1.84 8.47 -13.85
N MET A 78 -1.93 7.40 -13.06
CA MET A 78 -1.46 6.09 -13.50
C MET A 78 -2.30 5.53 -14.67
N PHE A 79 -3.62 5.69 -14.66
CA PHE A 79 -4.45 5.33 -15.81
C PHE A 79 -3.99 6.04 -17.09
N ALA A 80 -3.75 7.36 -17.01
CA ALA A 80 -3.27 8.14 -18.14
C ALA A 80 -1.88 7.67 -18.65
N ALA A 81 -1.03 7.12 -17.76
CA ALA A 81 0.25 6.54 -18.17
C ALA A 81 0.10 5.26 -19.03
N PHE A 82 -1.00 4.54 -18.90
CA PHE A 82 -1.32 3.37 -19.73
C PHE A 82 -2.16 3.71 -20.96
N ASP A 83 -3.05 4.70 -20.86
CA ASP A 83 -3.83 5.24 -21.99
C ASP A 83 -3.05 6.29 -22.79
N ILE A 84 -1.88 5.89 -23.31
CA ILE A 84 -0.95 6.77 -24.05
C ILE A 84 -1.62 7.40 -25.28
N LYS A 85 -2.65 6.75 -25.82
CA LYS A 85 -3.37 7.19 -27.02
C LYS A 85 -4.58 8.08 -26.70
N ASP A 86 -4.85 8.35 -25.42
CA ASP A 86 -5.99 9.14 -24.93
C ASP A 86 -7.34 8.64 -25.49
N GLN A 87 -7.52 7.32 -25.48
CA GLN A 87 -8.71 6.65 -26.03
C GLN A 87 -9.85 6.52 -25.00
N GLY A 88 -9.56 6.79 -23.73
CA GLY A 88 -10.47 6.65 -22.60
C GLY A 88 -10.56 5.22 -22.04
N PHE A 89 -9.74 4.29 -22.53
CA PHE A 89 -9.70 2.91 -22.09
C PHE A 89 -8.31 2.27 -22.24
N ILE A 90 -8.05 1.26 -21.43
CA ILE A 90 -6.87 0.38 -21.49
C ILE A 90 -7.29 -1.07 -21.72
N THR A 91 -6.39 -1.91 -22.19
CA THR A 91 -6.66 -3.35 -22.34
C THR A 91 -6.55 -4.08 -20.99
N THR A 92 -7.05 -5.32 -20.94
CA THR A 92 -6.89 -6.22 -19.78
C THR A 92 -5.43 -6.45 -19.43
N GLU A 93 -4.55 -6.61 -20.42
CA GLU A 93 -3.12 -6.81 -20.19
C GLU A 93 -2.49 -5.57 -19.56
N GLN A 94 -2.88 -4.37 -20.00
CA GLN A 94 -2.40 -3.12 -19.43
C GLN A 94 -2.89 -2.92 -17.99
N TYR A 95 -4.12 -3.31 -17.70
CA TYR A 95 -4.65 -3.32 -16.34
C TYR A 95 -3.88 -4.27 -15.41
N ASP A 96 -3.59 -5.49 -15.87
CA ASP A 96 -2.82 -6.45 -15.09
C ASP A 96 -1.39 -5.93 -14.82
N GLN A 97 -0.76 -5.28 -15.79
CA GLN A 97 0.53 -4.61 -15.59
C GLN A 97 0.44 -3.44 -14.61
N ALA A 98 -0.64 -2.66 -14.63
CA ALA A 98 -0.85 -1.57 -13.68
C ALA A 98 -0.97 -2.09 -12.23
N LEU A 99 -1.66 -3.22 -12.03
CA LEU A 99 -1.75 -3.87 -10.73
C LEU A 99 -0.37 -4.34 -10.24
N LEU A 100 0.44 -4.93 -11.12
CA LEU A 100 1.82 -5.33 -10.79
C LEU A 100 2.68 -4.12 -10.41
N ASN A 101 2.57 -3.00 -11.12
CA ASN A 101 3.30 -1.77 -10.80
C ASN A 101 2.89 -1.18 -9.43
N LEU A 102 1.68 -1.47 -8.95
CA LEU A 102 1.21 -1.14 -7.60
C LEU A 102 1.59 -2.17 -6.53
N GLY A 103 2.31 -3.23 -6.89
CA GLY A 103 2.67 -4.32 -5.98
C GLY A 103 1.53 -5.31 -5.71
N ILE A 104 0.45 -5.29 -6.50
CA ILE A 104 -0.68 -6.20 -6.38
C ILE A 104 -0.43 -7.42 -7.27
N GLU A 105 0.35 -8.38 -6.78
CA GLU A 105 0.74 -9.58 -7.53
C GLU A 105 -0.40 -10.61 -7.68
N LYS A 106 -1.34 -10.62 -6.72
CA LYS A 106 -2.43 -11.59 -6.65
C LYS A 106 -3.77 -10.88 -6.50
N PRO A 107 -4.28 -10.27 -7.58
CA PRO A 107 -5.59 -9.63 -7.55
C PRO A 107 -6.69 -10.62 -7.14
N THR A 108 -7.55 -10.15 -6.24
CA THR A 108 -8.71 -10.86 -5.71
C THR A 108 -9.97 -10.59 -6.52
N LEU A 109 -10.06 -9.43 -7.16
CA LEU A 109 -11.11 -9.04 -8.08
C LEU A 109 -10.82 -9.64 -9.45
N ARG A 110 -11.76 -10.48 -9.90
CA ARG A 110 -11.80 -10.98 -11.27
C ARG A 110 -12.73 -10.11 -12.09
N LEU A 111 -12.18 -9.42 -13.09
CA LEU A 111 -12.99 -8.79 -14.12
C LEU A 111 -13.64 -9.89 -14.98
N PRO A 112 -14.89 -9.71 -15.46
CA PRO A 112 -15.53 -10.68 -16.33
C PRO A 112 -14.72 -10.89 -17.62
N GLU A 113 -14.62 -12.13 -18.11
CA GLU A 113 -13.88 -12.46 -19.35
C GLU A 113 -14.41 -11.72 -20.59
N SER A 114 -15.66 -11.26 -20.55
CA SER A 114 -16.27 -10.45 -21.61
C SER A 114 -15.76 -9.00 -21.68
N VAL A 115 -15.00 -8.54 -20.69
CA VAL A 115 -14.45 -7.19 -20.64
C VAL A 115 -13.10 -7.19 -21.34
N SER A 116 -13.03 -6.64 -22.56
CA SER A 116 -11.78 -6.48 -23.31
C SER A 116 -11.12 -5.11 -23.10
N THR A 117 -11.88 -4.14 -22.58
CA THR A 117 -11.44 -2.76 -22.38
C THR A 117 -11.90 -2.23 -21.03
N ILE A 118 -11.04 -1.46 -20.37
CA ILE A 118 -11.23 -0.97 -19.02
C ILE A 118 -11.12 0.56 -19.08
N ASN A 119 -12.21 1.25 -18.80
CA ASN A 119 -12.21 2.70 -18.72
C ASN A 119 -11.68 3.19 -17.37
N GLN A 120 -11.41 4.49 -17.26
CA GLN A 120 -10.83 5.09 -16.06
C GLN A 120 -11.68 4.85 -14.80
N ALA A 121 -13.01 4.92 -14.91
CA ALA A 121 -13.90 4.71 -13.77
C ALA A 121 -13.82 3.26 -13.23
N LEU A 122 -13.83 2.27 -14.13
CA LEU A 122 -13.69 0.86 -13.78
C LEU A 122 -12.30 0.56 -13.22
N PHE A 123 -11.26 1.18 -13.78
CA PHE A 123 -9.88 1.09 -13.28
C PHE A 123 -9.79 1.55 -11.83
N ILE A 124 -10.17 2.80 -11.56
CA ILE A 124 -10.09 3.41 -10.22
C ILE A 124 -10.85 2.58 -9.20
N ARG A 125 -12.09 2.18 -9.55
CA ARG A 125 -12.92 1.37 -8.66
C ARG A 125 -12.27 0.03 -8.31
N SER A 126 -11.79 -0.70 -9.32
CA SER A 126 -11.22 -2.04 -9.14
C SER A 126 -9.92 -1.98 -8.35
N VAL A 127 -9.02 -1.06 -8.71
CA VAL A 127 -7.73 -0.88 -8.03
C VAL A 127 -7.92 -0.42 -6.58
N THR A 128 -8.82 0.53 -6.32
CA THR A 128 -9.13 0.98 -4.95
C THR A 128 -9.60 -0.19 -4.08
N GLN A 129 -10.41 -1.08 -4.65
CA GLN A 129 -10.90 -2.24 -3.91
C GLN A 129 -9.78 -3.27 -3.67
N GLU A 130 -8.87 -3.48 -4.62
CA GLU A 130 -7.71 -4.34 -4.42
C GLU A 130 -6.76 -3.82 -3.34
N ILE A 131 -6.48 -2.52 -3.33
CA ILE A 131 -5.64 -1.89 -2.31
C ILE A 131 -6.27 -2.11 -0.91
N LYS A 132 -7.60 -1.98 -0.79
CA LYS A 132 -8.31 -2.28 0.46
C LYS A 132 -8.17 -3.74 0.86
N ASN A 133 -8.34 -4.66 -0.07
CA ASN A 133 -8.25 -6.10 0.19
C ASN A 133 -6.83 -6.52 0.61
N ALA A 134 -5.80 -6.03 -0.11
CA ALA A 134 -4.40 -6.28 0.22
C ALA A 134 -4.03 -5.75 1.60
N SER A 135 -4.50 -4.54 1.95
CA SER A 135 -4.22 -3.91 3.25
C SER A 135 -4.90 -4.63 4.42
N THR A 136 -6.08 -5.23 4.19
CA THR A 136 -6.78 -6.02 5.21
C THR A 136 -6.03 -7.32 5.54
N SER A 137 -5.25 -7.85 4.59
CA SER A 137 -4.45 -9.06 4.83
C SER A 137 -3.25 -8.85 5.75
N PHE A 138 -2.90 -7.60 6.10
CA PHE A 138 -1.80 -7.25 6.99
C PHE A 138 -2.25 -6.86 8.41
N MET A 139 -3.56 -6.78 8.68
CA MET A 139 -4.14 -6.58 10.03
C MET A 139 -4.51 -7.92 10.67
#